data_AF-A0A8B6YQT5-F1
#
_entry.id   AF-A0A8B6YQT5-F1
#
_cell.length_a   1.000
_cell.length_b   1.000
_cell.length_c   1.000
_cell.angle_alpha   90.00
_cell.angle_beta   90.00
_cell.angle_gamma   90.00
#
_symmetry.space_group_name_H-M   'P 1'
#
loop_
_entity.id
_entity.type
_entity.pdbx_description
1 polymer ?
#
loop_
_entity_poly.entity_id
_entity_poly.type
_entity_poly.pdbx_seq_one_letter_code
_entity_poly.pdbx_strand_id
1 'polypeptide(L)'
;MAPGRPSSAFQLLLLLLGLAAVVKAGAIIPQSPGCPITEDKKFPQHVKLNLNILNRNTNPKRPTDYYKRSTSPWTLHRNEDPERYPSVIWEAKCSHSGCVNAKGKVDHHMNSVPIQQEILVLRREPQHCPHSFRLEKMLVAVGCTCVTPIVRHVA
;
A
#
# COMPACT_ATOMS: atom_id res chain seq x y z
N MET A 1 -52.92 4.65 -57.11
CA MET A 1 -53.04 4.50 -55.63
C MET A 1 -51.93 5.32 -54.99
N ALA A 2 -52.26 6.46 -54.41
CA ALA A 2 -51.30 7.31 -53.72
C ALA A 2 -51.09 6.81 -52.28
N PRO A 3 -49.87 6.81 -51.74
CA PRO A 3 -49.62 6.36 -50.38
C PRO A 3 -50.17 7.40 -49.38
N GLY A 4 -50.97 6.93 -48.43
CA GLY A 4 -51.58 7.76 -47.39
C GLY A 4 -50.52 8.35 -46.45
N ARG A 5 -50.55 9.68 -46.27
CA ARG A 5 -49.72 10.40 -45.29
C ARG A 5 -50.10 9.94 -43.87
N PRO A 6 -49.14 9.51 -43.02
CA PRO A 6 -49.45 9.14 -41.65
C PRO A 6 -49.92 10.37 -40.85
N SER A 7 -50.95 10.18 -40.03
CA SER A 7 -51.55 11.23 -39.19
C SER A 7 -50.54 11.75 -38.16
N SER A 8 -50.53 13.08 -37.94
CA SER A 8 -49.63 13.78 -37.00
C SER A 8 -49.65 13.19 -35.58
N ALA A 9 -50.79 12.64 -35.14
CA ALA A 9 -50.93 11.96 -33.85
C ALA A 9 -50.09 10.67 -33.74
N PHE A 10 -49.93 9.92 -34.84
CA PHE A 10 -49.10 8.71 -34.87
C PHE A 10 -47.61 9.05 -34.78
N GLN A 11 -47.18 10.15 -35.40
CA GLN A 11 -45.79 10.63 -35.27
C GLN A 11 -45.50 11.13 -33.85
N LEU A 12 -46.46 11.81 -33.21
CA LEU A 12 -46.30 12.29 -31.83
C LEU A 12 -46.26 11.13 -30.83
N LEU A 13 -47.07 10.09 -31.05
CA LEU A 13 -47.08 8.88 -30.21
C LEU A 13 -45.76 8.09 -30.33
N LEU A 14 -45.20 7.98 -31.54
CA LEU A 14 -43.89 7.37 -31.76
C LEU A 14 -42.75 8.16 -31.10
N LEU A 15 -42.81 9.50 -31.11
CA LEU A 15 -41.86 10.37 -30.41
C LEU A 15 -41.94 10.20 -28.87
N LEU A 16 -43.15 10.11 -28.32
CA LEU A 16 -43.37 9.89 -26.88
C LEU A 16 -42.93 8.50 -26.42
N LEU A 17 -43.17 7.46 -27.23
CA LEU A 17 -42.68 6.10 -26.96
C LEU A 17 -41.15 6.00 -27.06
N GLY A 18 -40.52 6.75 -27.97
CA GLY A 18 -39.07 6.86 -28.07
C GLY A 18 -38.42 7.50 -26.83
N LEU A 19 -39.08 8.50 -26.23
CA LEU A 19 -38.60 9.15 -25.00
C LEU A 19 -38.67 8.23 -23.76
N ALA A 20 -39.63 7.30 -23.71
CA ALA A 20 -39.75 6.35 -22.60
C ALA A 20 -38.70 5.21 -22.62
N ALA A 21 -38.02 4.99 -23.75
CA ALA A 21 -37.06 3.89 -23.92
C ALA A 21 -35.61 4.23 -23.49
N VAL A 22 -35.32 5.45 -23.05
CA VAL A 22 -33.93 5.89 -22.79
C VAL A 22 -33.46 5.64 -21.34
N VAL A 23 -34.35 5.26 -20.42
CA VAL A 23 -33.99 5.10 -18.99
C VAL A 23 -33.76 3.63 -18.61
N LYS A 24 -32.78 2.98 -19.26
CA LYS A 24 -32.14 1.78 -18.68
C LYS A 24 -30.79 1.40 -19.29
N ALA A 25 -29.96 2.38 -19.59
CA ALA A 25 -28.52 2.13 -19.53
C ALA A 25 -28.09 2.47 -18.10
N GLY A 26 -27.99 1.45 -17.24
CA GLY A 26 -27.22 1.60 -16.01
C GLY A 26 -25.88 2.20 -16.38
N ALA A 27 -25.52 3.34 -15.80
CA ALA A 27 -24.27 4.00 -16.10
C ALA A 27 -23.14 2.99 -15.88
N ILE A 28 -22.55 2.50 -16.97
CA ILE A 28 -21.28 1.81 -16.92
C ILE A 28 -20.31 2.88 -16.45
N ILE A 29 -19.92 2.83 -15.18
CA ILE A 29 -18.87 3.66 -14.64
C ILE A 29 -17.67 3.46 -15.58
N PRO A 30 -17.17 4.52 -16.26
CA PRO A 30 -16.03 4.37 -17.14
C PRO A 30 -14.86 3.86 -16.29
N GLN A 31 -14.41 2.63 -16.56
CA GLN A 31 -13.15 2.16 -15.99
C GLN A 31 -12.05 2.97 -16.68
N SER A 32 -11.49 3.94 -15.96
CA SER A 32 -10.36 4.72 -16.43
C SER A 32 -9.19 3.77 -16.72
N PRO A 33 -8.59 3.81 -17.92
CA PRO A 33 -7.46 2.95 -18.25
C PRO A 33 -6.31 3.26 -17.29
N GLY A 34 -5.87 2.25 -16.52
CA GLY A 34 -4.76 2.35 -15.57
C GLY A 34 -5.14 2.29 -14.08
N CYS A 35 -6.41 2.18 -13.73
CA CYS A 35 -6.80 1.93 -12.33
C CYS A 35 -6.73 0.43 -11.98
N PRO A 36 -6.24 0.05 -10.78
CA PRO A 36 -6.20 -1.35 -10.37
C PRO A 36 -7.60 -1.97 -10.34
N ILE A 37 -7.79 -3.06 -11.08
CA ILE A 37 -9.03 -3.83 -11.08
C ILE A 37 -9.05 -4.68 -9.81
N THR A 38 -10.12 -4.61 -9.01
CA THR A 38 -10.31 -5.47 -7.84
C THR A 38 -11.56 -6.32 -8.04
N GLU A 39 -11.38 -7.64 -8.17
CA GLU A 39 -12.42 -8.55 -8.72
C GLU A 39 -13.33 -9.23 -7.66
N ASP A 40 -13.15 -9.00 -6.37
CA ASP A 40 -13.87 -9.77 -5.35
C ASP A 40 -15.11 -9.05 -4.79
N LYS A 41 -16.30 -9.56 -5.12
CA LYS A 41 -17.60 -9.07 -4.62
C LYS A 41 -17.91 -9.49 -3.17
N LYS A 42 -17.11 -10.38 -2.58
CA LYS A 42 -17.33 -10.92 -1.22
C LYS A 42 -16.75 -10.07 -0.09
N PHE A 43 -15.91 -9.08 -0.41
CA PHE A 43 -15.26 -8.21 0.58
C PHE A 43 -15.61 -6.75 0.32
N PRO A 44 -15.68 -5.90 1.36
CA PRO A 44 -15.86 -4.47 1.16
C PRO A 44 -14.71 -3.93 0.31
N GLN A 45 -15.05 -3.41 -0.86
CA GLN A 45 -14.06 -2.94 -1.85
C GLN A 45 -13.32 -1.69 -1.37
N HIS A 46 -13.99 -0.87 -0.55
CA HIS A 46 -13.45 0.39 -0.03
C HIS A 46 -13.88 0.60 1.42
N VAL A 47 -13.03 1.31 2.17
CA VAL A 47 -13.30 1.73 3.54
C VAL A 47 -13.19 3.24 3.66
N LYS A 48 -14.09 3.86 4.41
CA LYS A 48 -14.02 5.30 4.69
C LYS A 48 -13.05 5.52 5.86
N LEU A 49 -11.90 6.12 5.59
CA LEU A 49 -10.92 6.45 6.61
C LEU A 49 -11.15 7.88 7.11
N ASN A 50 -11.09 8.06 8.43
CA ASN A 50 -10.97 9.38 9.02
C ASN A 50 -9.48 9.77 9.03
N LEU A 51 -9.12 10.82 8.30
CA LEU A 51 -7.74 11.30 8.21
C LEU A 51 -7.27 12.05 9.45
N ASN A 52 -8.12 12.23 10.46
CA ASN A 52 -7.70 12.69 11.77
C ASN A 52 -6.93 11.57 12.49
N ILE A 53 -5.73 11.29 12.01
CA ILE A 53 -4.82 10.32 12.61
C ILE A 53 -4.48 10.86 13.98
N LEU A 54 -5.06 10.23 15.01
CA LEU A 54 -4.66 10.45 16.39
C LEU A 54 -3.18 10.11 16.47
N ASN A 55 -2.34 11.13 16.39
CA ASN A 55 -0.93 11.01 16.64
C ASN A 55 -0.78 10.70 18.13
N ARG A 56 -0.93 9.42 18.49
CA ARG A 56 -0.43 8.90 19.73
C ARG A 56 1.08 8.99 19.55
N ASN A 57 1.63 10.15 19.89
CA ASN A 57 3.02 10.55 19.67
C ASN A 57 3.91 9.71 20.57
N THR A 58 3.91 8.40 20.36
CA THR A 58 5.04 7.56 20.59
C THR A 58 5.95 7.89 19.43
N ASN A 59 6.73 8.97 19.54
CA ASN A 59 8.11 8.80 19.14
C ASN A 59 8.55 7.60 19.98
N PRO A 60 8.64 6.35 19.46
CA PRO A 60 9.33 5.33 20.22
C PRO A 60 10.64 6.02 20.54
N LYS A 61 10.93 6.26 21.82
CA LYS A 61 12.21 6.84 22.26
C LYS A 61 13.22 5.92 21.61
N ARG A 62 13.75 6.31 20.44
CA ARG A 62 14.74 5.53 19.71
C ARG A 62 15.83 5.41 20.76
N PRO A 63 16.13 4.22 21.25
CA PRO A 63 17.27 4.10 22.13
C PRO A 63 18.45 4.53 21.27
N THR A 64 19.01 5.69 21.61
CA THR A 64 19.54 6.65 20.62
C THR A 64 20.83 6.16 19.93
N ASP A 65 21.32 4.98 20.30
CA ASP A 65 22.59 4.42 19.88
C ASP A 65 22.60 2.89 19.71
N TYR A 66 21.46 2.18 19.77
CA TYR A 66 21.46 0.70 19.63
C TYR A 66 22.08 0.24 18.31
N TYR A 67 21.83 0.97 17.23
CA TYR A 67 22.41 0.71 15.91
C TYR A 67 23.95 0.79 15.90
N LYS A 68 24.56 1.52 16.86
CA LYS A 68 26.02 1.63 17.04
C LYS A 68 26.57 0.64 18.07
N ARG A 69 25.79 0.32 19.11
CA ARG A 69 26.23 -0.52 20.25
C ARG A 69 25.90 -2.00 20.12
N SER A 70 25.06 -2.37 19.17
CA SER A 70 24.76 -3.76 18.86
C SER A 70 26.04 -4.50 18.42
N THR A 71 26.13 -5.78 18.76
CA THR A 71 27.14 -6.67 18.18
C THR A 71 26.91 -6.89 16.68
N SER A 72 25.69 -6.66 16.19
CA SER A 72 25.37 -6.64 14.75
C SER A 72 24.93 -5.21 14.38
N PRO A 73 25.86 -4.25 14.28
CA PRO A 73 25.52 -2.84 14.07
C PRO A 73 24.88 -2.63 12.69
N TRP A 74 24.11 -1.54 12.57
CA TRP A 74 23.44 -1.17 11.32
C TRP A 74 23.46 0.33 11.07
N THR A 75 23.28 0.69 9.80
CA THR A 75 23.00 2.06 9.37
C THR A 75 21.52 2.22 9.03
N LEU A 76 21.02 3.46 9.03
CA LEU A 76 19.64 3.76 8.67
C LEU A 76 19.62 4.41 7.28
N HIS A 77 18.92 3.78 6.35
CA HIS A 77 18.66 4.30 5.03
C HIS A 77 17.32 5.03 5.00
N ARG A 78 17.29 6.22 4.38
CA ARG A 78 16.08 7.04 4.28
C ARG A 78 15.31 6.65 3.01
N ASN A 79 14.16 6.02 3.17
CA ASN A 79 13.25 5.66 2.09
C ASN A 79 12.10 6.68 2.05
N GLU A 80 12.13 7.59 1.07
CA GLU A 80 11.11 8.63 0.90
C GLU A 80 10.28 8.39 -0.36
N ASP A 81 8.96 8.44 -0.20
CA ASP A 81 7.99 8.35 -1.28
C ASP A 81 6.88 9.39 -1.00
N PRO A 82 6.76 10.46 -1.81
CA PRO A 82 5.78 11.52 -1.58
C PRO A 82 4.34 11.05 -1.80
N GLU A 83 4.13 9.95 -2.54
CA GLU A 83 2.82 9.37 -2.79
C GLU A 83 2.45 8.31 -1.75
N ARG A 84 3.20 8.22 -0.64
CA ARG A 84 2.97 7.24 0.43
C ARG A 84 2.79 7.91 1.79
N TYR A 85 1.97 7.31 2.65
CA TYR A 85 1.91 7.61 4.08
C TYR A 85 2.30 6.37 4.91
N PRO A 86 3.28 6.47 5.84
CA PRO A 86 4.16 7.62 6.03
C PRO A 86 5.10 7.82 4.82
N SER A 87 5.39 9.09 4.50
CA SER A 87 6.21 9.42 3.33
C SER A 87 7.66 8.99 3.51
N VAL A 88 8.19 9.14 4.74
CA VAL A 88 9.55 8.77 5.10
C VAL A 88 9.54 7.55 6.02
N ILE A 89 10.25 6.50 5.61
CA ILE A 89 10.53 5.31 6.39
C ILE A 89 12.05 5.18 6.53
N TRP A 90 12.52 4.85 7.73
CA TRP A 90 13.94 4.59 7.98
C TRP A 90 14.17 3.09 8.05
N GLU A 91 15.00 2.57 7.14
CA GLU A 91 15.23 1.13 6.98
C GLU A 91 16.64 0.76 7.45
N ALA A 92 16.76 -0.29 8.26
CA ALA A 92 18.03 -0.77 8.76
C ALA A 92 18.81 -1.54 7.69
N LYS A 93 20.11 -1.26 7.58
CA LYS A 93 21.06 -2.03 6.77
C LYS A 93 22.24 -2.46 7.63
N CYS A 94 22.44 -3.77 7.79
CA CYS A 94 23.52 -4.31 8.61
C CYS A 94 24.87 -3.86 8.05
N SER A 95 25.77 -3.43 8.94
CA SER A 95 27.06 -2.85 8.56
C SER A 95 28.08 -3.91 8.12
N HIS A 96 27.92 -5.14 8.60
CA HIS A 96 28.80 -6.28 8.32
C HIS A 96 27.96 -7.52 8.02
N SER A 97 28.56 -8.51 7.35
CA SER A 97 27.98 -9.86 7.24
C SER A 97 28.16 -10.66 8.54
N GLY A 98 29.28 -10.47 9.25
CA GLY A 98 29.55 -11.06 10.56
C GLY A 98 29.11 -10.19 11.74
N CYS A 99 29.28 -10.67 12.97
CA CYS A 99 29.03 -9.89 14.19
C CYS A 99 30.34 -9.32 14.77
N VAL A 100 30.26 -8.31 15.63
CA VAL A 100 31.39 -7.67 16.31
C VAL A 100 31.55 -8.27 17.70
N ASN A 101 32.74 -8.77 18.01
CA ASN A 101 33.07 -9.33 19.32
C ASN A 101 33.55 -8.25 20.31
N ALA A 102 33.81 -8.64 21.57
CA ALA A 102 34.23 -7.72 22.64
C ALA A 102 35.55 -6.97 22.36
N LYS A 103 36.38 -7.44 21.42
CA LYS A 103 37.61 -6.77 20.98
C LYS A 103 37.36 -5.75 19.85
N GLY A 104 36.11 -5.56 19.44
CA GLY A 104 35.75 -4.70 18.31
C GLY A 104 36.07 -5.29 16.94
N LYS A 105 36.38 -6.60 16.86
CA LYS A 105 36.69 -7.29 15.59
C LYS A 105 35.47 -8.02 15.05
N VAL A 106 35.35 -8.08 13.73
CA VAL A 106 34.32 -8.89 13.07
C VAL A 106 34.65 -10.37 13.26
N ASP A 107 33.70 -11.10 13.80
CA ASP A 107 33.65 -12.54 13.94
C ASP A 107 32.74 -13.11 12.84
N HIS A 108 33.33 -13.91 11.96
CA HIS A 108 32.66 -14.54 10.83
C HIS A 108 32.04 -15.89 11.17
N HIS A 109 32.15 -16.36 12.42
CA HIS A 109 31.45 -17.57 12.89
C HIS A 109 29.98 -17.29 13.23
N MET A 110 29.59 -16.01 13.24
CA MET A 110 28.25 -15.52 13.49
C MET A 110 27.82 -14.62 12.32
N ASN A 111 26.52 -14.47 12.11
CA ASN A 111 25.98 -13.62 11.04
C ASN A 111 25.16 -12.46 11.59
N SER A 112 25.38 -11.27 11.04
CA SER A 112 24.48 -10.14 11.21
C SER A 112 23.36 -10.25 10.18
N VAL A 113 22.12 -10.38 10.64
CA VAL A 113 20.93 -10.52 9.79
C VAL A 113 19.89 -9.44 10.11
N PRO A 114 19.17 -8.91 9.09
CA PRO A 114 18.15 -7.90 9.32
C PRO A 114 16.92 -8.51 10.00
N ILE A 115 16.34 -7.78 10.96
CA ILE A 115 15.01 -8.08 11.51
C ILE A 115 13.99 -7.35 10.65
N GLN A 116 13.10 -8.09 10.00
CA GLN A 116 12.06 -7.54 9.14
C GLN A 116 10.72 -7.44 9.87
N GLN A 117 9.96 -6.39 9.57
CA GLN A 117 8.61 -6.15 10.07
C GLN A 117 7.68 -5.84 8.89
N GLU A 118 6.54 -6.53 8.80
CA GLU A 118 5.46 -6.13 7.91
C GLU A 118 4.73 -4.92 8.52
N ILE A 119 4.61 -3.85 7.74
CA ILE A 119 3.88 -2.64 8.09
C ILE A 119 2.82 -2.34 7.03
N LEU A 120 1.81 -1.56 7.43
CA LEU A 120 0.80 -1.02 6.54
C LEU A 120 1.19 0.39 6.09
N VAL A 121 1.05 0.66 4.80
CA VAL A 121 1.26 1.97 4.21
C VAL A 121 0.07 2.34 3.32
N LEU A 122 -0.27 3.62 3.25
CA LEU A 122 -1.27 4.12 2.30
C LEU A 122 -0.53 4.71 1.10
N ARG A 123 -0.86 4.27 -0.12
CA ARG A 123 -0.32 4.84 -1.36
C ARG A 123 -1.41 5.62 -2.08
N ARG A 124 -1.09 6.81 -2.56
CA ARG A 124 -1.99 7.63 -3.37
C ARG A 124 -2.16 7.02 -4.75
N GLU A 125 -3.40 6.90 -5.22
CA GLU A 125 -3.66 6.46 -6.59
C GLU A 125 -3.58 7.65 -7.56
N PRO A 126 -3.30 7.41 -8.86
CA PRO A 126 -3.31 8.46 -9.88
C PRO A 126 -4.63 9.22 -9.92
N GLN A 127 -4.60 10.50 -10.31
CA GLN A 127 -5.75 11.43 -10.27
C GLN A 127 -7.02 10.97 -11.03
N HIS A 128 -6.90 9.96 -11.91
CA HIS A 128 -8.00 9.45 -12.72
C HIS A 128 -8.76 8.28 -12.06
N CYS A 129 -8.40 7.88 -10.84
CA CYS A 129 -9.06 6.78 -10.14
C CYS A 129 -10.08 7.28 -9.10
N PRO A 130 -11.24 6.59 -8.95
CA PRO A 130 -12.33 7.01 -8.05
C PRO A 130 -11.96 6.92 -6.56
N HIS A 131 -10.84 6.31 -6.22
CA HIS A 131 -10.32 6.20 -4.85
C HIS A 131 -8.98 6.91 -4.76
N SER A 132 -8.81 7.76 -3.74
CA SER A 132 -7.58 8.56 -3.62
C SER A 132 -6.41 7.77 -3.03
N PHE A 133 -6.66 6.63 -2.37
CA PHE A 133 -5.63 5.85 -1.66
C PHE A 133 -5.88 4.35 -1.70
N ARG A 134 -4.79 3.58 -1.76
CA ARG A 134 -4.72 2.13 -1.64
C ARG A 134 -3.93 1.74 -0.38
N LEU A 135 -4.39 0.71 0.33
CA LEU A 135 -3.66 0.12 1.44
C LEU A 135 -2.69 -0.94 0.92
N GLU A 136 -1.43 -0.86 1.30
CA GLU A 136 -0.37 -1.78 0.91
C GLU A 136 0.35 -2.35 2.13
N LYS A 137 0.88 -3.57 1.98
CA LYS A 137 1.80 -4.19 2.93
C LYS A 137 3.24 -3.99 2.45
N MET A 138 4.12 -3.61 3.37
CA MET A 138 5.54 -3.39 3.09
C MET A 138 6.39 -4.09 4.15
N LEU A 139 7.41 -4.84 3.72
CA LEU A 139 8.43 -5.39 4.61
C LEU A 139 9.54 -4.36 4.82
N VAL A 140 9.79 -4.00 6.07
CA VAL A 140 10.81 -3.02 6.47
C VAL A 140 11.79 -3.66 7.43
N ALA A 141 13.09 -3.49 7.17
CA ALA A 141 14.12 -3.85 8.14
C ALA A 141 14.15 -2.81 9.27
N VAL A 142 13.91 -3.22 10.52
CA VAL A 142 13.85 -2.33 11.69
C VAL A 142 15.16 -2.29 12.49
N GLY A 143 16.02 -3.28 12.29
CA GLY A 143 17.32 -3.39 12.93
C GLY A 143 18.07 -4.63 12.43
N CYS A 144 19.21 -4.94 13.04
CA CYS A 144 19.95 -6.17 12.80
C CYS A 144 20.19 -6.92 14.10
N THR A 145 20.23 -8.24 14.01
CA THR A 145 20.57 -9.14 15.11
C THR A 145 21.71 -10.08 14.72
N CYS A 146 22.38 -10.63 15.73
CA CYS A 146 23.47 -11.57 15.58
C CYS A 146 22.94 -13.00 15.78
N VAL A 147 23.18 -13.89 14.82
CA VAL A 147 22.73 -15.28 14.86
C VAL A 147 23.89 -16.26 14.72
N THR A 148 23.78 -17.40 15.41
CA THR A 148 24.64 -18.56 15.21
C THR A 148 24.17 -19.37 13.98
N PRO A 149 25.06 -19.79 13.07
CA PRO A 149 24.68 -20.63 11.93
C PRO A 149 24.07 -21.98 12.33
N ILE A 150 24.43 -22.50 13.51
CA ILE A 150 23.90 -23.76 14.05
C ILE A 150 22.71 -23.44 14.96
N VAL A 151 21.53 -23.95 14.59
CA VAL A 151 20.32 -23.85 15.42
C VAL A 151 20.48 -24.75 16.63
N ARG A 152 20.55 -24.18 17.83
CA ARG A 152 20.46 -24.95 19.08
C ARG A 152 18.99 -25.11 19.43
N HIS A 153 18.46 -26.33 19.32
CA HIS A 153 17.18 -26.65 19.94
C HIS A 153 17.38 -26.61 21.45
N VAL A 154 16.80 -25.60 22.09
CA VAL A 154 16.68 -25.57 23.55
C VAL A 154 15.51 -26.47 23.88
N ALA A 155 15.80 -27.64 24.45
CA ALA A 155 14.80 -28.55 25.01
C ALA A 155 14.19 -27.97 26.29
#